data_AF-A0A8J1VQ20-F1
#
_entry.id   AF-A0A8J1VQ20-F1
#
_cell.length_a   1.000
_cell.length_b   1.000
_cell.length_c   1.000
_cell.angle_alpha   90.00
_cell.angle_beta   90.00
_cell.angle_gamma   90.00
#
_symmetry.space_group_name_H-M   'P 1'
#
loop_
_entity.id
_entity.type
_entity.pdbx_description
1 polymer ?
#
loop_
_entity_poly.entity_id
_entity_poly.type
_entity_poly.pdbx_seq_one_letter_code
_entity_poly.pdbx_strand_id
1 'polypeptide(L)'
;MDKVQFQLEATLPELKDLHEKGLFSKHEINEITRRRTSFEMSLIRRITRKDDFFRYAEYEINLERLRRVRWKRLKYHLNPPPPSASTFSLPRRTLYILKRATARFSGDLAVWLAYIGYASREGMRKVVSKGLTSALQHHPLSSELYLLITYHHLHPSAPFPQSSLLSTPRPISPSSYDDDLAFSLDGISPARTTLLLGLRLLPKSHELWREYIKLELGWVEALRRRWKLLGIDETEGERSRDTSQGDDRELLAGQGSFGPEGEEARKALLAGQLVMHAIKSALEAIPIHEGVGFREGLLGLLRIYPSKLRSKGMEVVYGDLEKMSGGDGVADARARLLVLTRRLYDRAYDSARKETPGIVLDGVELVEELGRIGKEIRQNAKMAKGSQWSEIAGSWLAAQLDSCAKDGRISMAGLNEQQCTLLCGEHVQGG
;
A
#
# COMPACT_ATOMS: atom_id res chain seq x y z
N MET A 1 -28.95 -31.06 -19.03
CA MET A 1 -29.75 -30.06 -19.78
C MET A 1 -30.59 -29.23 -18.82
N ASP A 2 -31.28 -29.86 -17.87
CA ASP A 2 -32.22 -29.23 -16.94
C ASP A 2 -31.62 -28.08 -16.10
N LYS A 3 -30.37 -28.23 -15.65
CA LYS A 3 -29.66 -27.14 -14.92
C LYS A 3 -29.43 -25.90 -15.77
N VAL A 4 -29.17 -26.03 -17.08
CA VAL A 4 -28.99 -24.87 -17.97
C VAL A 4 -30.33 -24.18 -18.19
N GLN A 5 -31.37 -24.97 -18.43
CA GLN A 5 -32.71 -24.46 -18.66
C GLN A 5 -33.21 -23.66 -17.46
N PHE A 6 -33.05 -24.19 -16.24
CA PHE A 6 -33.38 -23.46 -15.01
C PHE A 6 -32.66 -22.10 -14.89
N GLN A 7 -31.36 -22.05 -15.23
CA GLN A 7 -30.59 -20.80 -15.19
C GLN A 7 -31.08 -19.79 -16.23
N LEU A 8 -31.46 -20.26 -17.43
CA LEU A 8 -32.00 -19.39 -18.49
C LEU A 8 -33.39 -18.87 -18.14
N GLU A 9 -34.26 -19.72 -17.58
CA GLU A 9 -35.60 -19.35 -17.13
C GLU A 9 -35.57 -18.24 -16.07
N ALA A 10 -34.61 -18.31 -15.13
CA ALA A 10 -34.38 -17.26 -14.14
C ALA A 10 -34.02 -15.90 -14.77
N THR A 11 -33.52 -15.87 -16.01
CA THR A 11 -33.21 -14.63 -16.74
C THR A 11 -34.36 -14.08 -17.58
N LEU A 12 -35.50 -14.76 -17.68
CA LEU A 12 -36.61 -14.29 -18.51
C LEU A 12 -37.24 -12.98 -18.01
N PRO A 13 -37.49 -12.77 -16.70
CA PRO A 13 -38.11 -11.54 -16.21
C PRO A 13 -37.27 -10.29 -16.49
N GLU A 14 -35.95 -10.38 -16.32
CA GLU A 14 -35.04 -9.26 -16.61
C GLU A 14 -34.96 -8.92 -18.11
N LEU A 15 -35.03 -9.92 -18.99
CA LEU A 15 -34.95 -9.70 -20.44
C LEU A 15 -36.23 -9.07 -20.98
N LYS A 16 -37.39 -9.49 -20.45
CA LYS A 16 -38.68 -8.85 -20.74
C LYS A 16 -38.68 -7.39 -20.34
N ASP A 17 -38.23 -7.10 -19.12
CA ASP A 17 -38.16 -5.73 -18.60
C ASP A 17 -37.14 -4.85 -19.37
N LEU A 18 -36.02 -5.42 -19.83
CA LEU A 18 -35.08 -4.72 -20.73
C LEU A 18 -35.69 -4.39 -22.10
N HIS A 19 -36.61 -5.23 -22.59
CA HIS A 19 -37.36 -4.98 -23.83
C HIS A 19 -38.37 -3.86 -23.66
N GLU A 20 -39.19 -3.94 -22.60
CA GLU A 20 -40.27 -2.99 -22.30
C GLU A 20 -39.72 -1.59 -22.09
N LYS A 21 -38.53 -1.47 -21.50
CA LYS A 21 -37.80 -0.20 -21.35
C LYS A 21 -37.12 0.30 -22.63
N GLY A 22 -37.25 -0.38 -23.76
CA GLY A 22 -36.63 -0.01 -25.03
C GLY A 22 -35.09 0.00 -25.00
N LEU A 23 -34.47 -0.61 -23.98
CA LEU A 23 -33.01 -0.69 -23.87
C LEU A 23 -32.43 -1.70 -24.87
N PHE A 24 -33.18 -2.75 -25.19
CA PHE A 24 -32.80 -3.77 -26.16
C PHE A 24 -33.97 -4.15 -27.07
N SER A 25 -33.66 -4.41 -28.34
CA SER A 25 -34.64 -4.92 -29.29
C SER A 25 -34.90 -6.41 -29.07
N LYS A 26 -36.01 -6.92 -29.61
CA LYS A 26 -36.35 -8.35 -29.54
C LYS A 26 -35.28 -9.24 -30.20
N HIS A 27 -34.67 -8.74 -31.29
CA HIS A 27 -33.59 -9.47 -31.97
C HIS A 27 -32.33 -9.57 -31.08
N GLU A 28 -31.94 -8.47 -30.44
CA GLU A 28 -30.80 -8.44 -29.51
C GLU A 28 -31.06 -9.33 -28.29
N ILE A 29 -32.28 -9.37 -27.76
CA ILE A 29 -32.65 -10.26 -26.64
C ILE A 29 -32.52 -11.74 -27.04
N ASN A 30 -32.93 -12.09 -28.27
CA ASN A 30 -32.74 -13.44 -28.77
C ASN A 30 -31.25 -13.78 -28.91
N GLU A 31 -30.42 -12.84 -29.36
CA GLU A 31 -28.97 -13.02 -29.41
C GLU A 31 -28.37 -13.17 -28.01
N ILE A 32 -28.77 -12.35 -27.04
CA ILE A 32 -28.34 -12.43 -25.64
C ILE A 32 -28.67 -13.81 -25.06
N THR A 33 -29.91 -14.28 -25.29
CA THR A 33 -30.34 -15.62 -24.86
C THR A 33 -29.46 -16.70 -25.47
N ARG A 34 -29.23 -16.66 -26.79
CA ARG A 34 -28.38 -17.63 -27.50
C ARG A 34 -26.93 -17.63 -26.97
N ARG A 35 -26.35 -16.46 -26.74
CA ARG A 35 -24.99 -16.32 -26.17
C ARG A 35 -24.92 -16.89 -24.77
N ARG A 36 -25.88 -16.56 -23.89
CA ARG A 36 -25.97 -17.12 -22.53
C ARG A 36 -26.12 -18.63 -22.54
N THR A 37 -26.94 -19.20 -23.44
CA THR A 37 -27.05 -20.66 -23.60
C THR A 37 -25.69 -21.27 -23.94
N SER A 38 -24.95 -20.69 -24.89
CA SER A 38 -23.60 -21.17 -25.24
C SER A 38 -22.63 -21.14 -24.06
N PHE A 39 -22.66 -20.08 -23.25
CA PHE A 39 -21.82 -19.97 -22.06
C PHE A 39 -22.23 -20.98 -20.98
N GLU A 40 -23.51 -21.12 -20.65
CA GLU A 40 -23.98 -22.09 -19.66
C GLU A 40 -23.68 -23.53 -20.07
N MET A 41 -23.78 -23.87 -21.36
CA MET A 41 -23.34 -25.18 -21.87
C MET A 41 -21.83 -25.38 -21.69
N SER A 42 -21.03 -24.34 -21.93
CA SER A 42 -19.58 -24.38 -21.75
C SER A 42 -19.18 -24.59 -20.28
N LEU A 43 -19.96 -24.06 -19.33
CA LEU A 43 -19.71 -24.21 -17.89
C LEU A 43 -20.00 -25.63 -17.36
N ILE A 44 -20.94 -26.36 -17.97
CA ILE A 44 -21.38 -27.69 -17.50
C ILE A 44 -20.58 -28.83 -18.16
N ARG A 45 -19.61 -28.51 -19.03
CA ARG A 45 -18.74 -29.51 -19.63
C ARG A 45 -18.05 -30.40 -18.58
N ARG A 46 -17.69 -31.62 -18.97
CA ARG A 46 -17.05 -32.62 -18.10
C ARG A 46 -15.78 -32.09 -17.41
N ILE A 47 -14.93 -31.38 -18.15
CA ILE A 47 -13.69 -30.77 -17.62
C ILE A 47 -13.88 -29.26 -17.54
N THR A 48 -14.26 -28.74 -16.38
CA THR A 48 -14.43 -27.29 -16.17
C THR A 48 -13.09 -26.56 -16.25
N ARG A 49 -13.00 -25.48 -17.02
CA ARG A 49 -11.84 -24.55 -17.05
C ARG A 49 -12.30 -23.17 -16.58
N LYS A 50 -11.41 -22.46 -15.87
CA LYS A 50 -11.66 -21.13 -15.30
C LYS A 50 -11.94 -20.06 -16.37
N ASP A 51 -11.28 -20.16 -17.52
CA ASP A 51 -11.41 -19.17 -18.61
C ASP A 51 -12.84 -19.05 -19.16
N ASP A 52 -13.66 -20.08 -19.03
CA ASP A 52 -15.05 -20.03 -19.48
C ASP A 52 -15.91 -19.19 -18.52
N PHE A 53 -15.62 -19.22 -17.22
CA PHE A 53 -16.25 -18.33 -16.25
C PHE A 53 -15.83 -16.88 -16.50
N PHE A 54 -14.55 -16.63 -16.77
CA PHE A 54 -14.05 -15.29 -17.06
C PHE A 54 -14.61 -14.73 -18.36
N ARG A 55 -14.62 -15.50 -19.45
CA ARG A 55 -15.22 -15.08 -20.73
C ARG A 55 -16.71 -14.78 -20.60
N TYR A 56 -17.44 -15.55 -19.80
CA TYR A 56 -18.85 -15.27 -19.57
C TYR A 56 -19.07 -14.04 -18.68
N ALA A 57 -18.28 -13.88 -17.61
CA ALA A 57 -18.33 -12.68 -16.78
C ALA A 57 -17.98 -11.42 -17.59
N GLU A 58 -16.96 -11.48 -18.44
CA GLU A 58 -16.57 -10.39 -19.34
C GLU A 58 -17.71 -10.01 -20.31
N TYR A 59 -18.37 -11.00 -20.90
CA TYR A 59 -19.55 -10.77 -21.74
C TYR A 59 -20.66 -10.01 -20.98
N GLU A 60 -20.99 -10.42 -19.75
CA GLU A 60 -22.02 -9.74 -18.95
C GLU A 60 -21.59 -8.33 -18.49
N ILE A 61 -20.31 -8.12 -18.20
CA ILE A 61 -19.76 -6.78 -17.91
C ILE A 61 -19.89 -5.86 -19.13
N ASN A 62 -19.58 -6.37 -20.33
CA ASN A 62 -19.71 -5.62 -21.56
C ASN A 62 -21.18 -5.32 -21.88
N LEU A 63 -22.09 -6.24 -21.58
CA LEU A 63 -23.53 -6.04 -21.72
C LEU A 63 -24.04 -4.93 -20.76
N GLU A 64 -23.57 -4.91 -19.52
CA GLU A 64 -23.88 -3.84 -18.56
C GLU A 64 -23.32 -2.49 -19.02
N ARG A 65 -22.09 -2.46 -19.57
CA ARG A 65 -21.53 -1.25 -20.16
C ARG A 65 -22.41 -0.73 -21.30
N LEU A 66 -22.87 -1.60 -22.19
CA LEU A 66 -23.78 -1.25 -23.28
C LEU A 66 -25.12 -0.73 -22.74
N ARG A 67 -25.70 -1.38 -21.72
CA ARG A 67 -26.92 -0.91 -21.04
C ARG A 67 -26.75 0.50 -20.49
N ARG A 68 -25.64 0.79 -19.79
CA ARG A 68 -25.34 2.13 -19.23
C ARG A 68 -25.23 3.21 -20.31
N VAL A 69 -24.61 2.90 -21.46
CA VAL A 69 -24.55 3.82 -22.60
C VAL A 69 -25.94 4.11 -23.16
N ARG A 70 -26.76 3.07 -23.36
CA ARG A 70 -28.14 3.22 -23.86
C ARG A 70 -29.04 3.95 -22.88
N TRP A 71 -28.84 3.73 -21.59
CA TRP A 71 -29.53 4.45 -20.51
C TRP A 71 -29.29 5.96 -20.60
N LYS A 72 -28.04 6.38 -20.87
CA LYS A 72 -27.71 7.78 -21.10
C LYS A 72 -28.37 8.32 -22.39
N ARG A 73 -28.30 7.56 -23.49
CA ARG A 73 -28.89 7.92 -24.79
C ARG A 73 -30.40 8.14 -24.71
N LEU A 74 -31.12 7.30 -23.97
CA LEU A 74 -32.57 7.41 -23.75
C LEU A 74 -32.94 8.48 -22.71
N LYS A 75 -31.96 9.23 -22.19
CA LYS A 75 -32.15 10.27 -21.15
C LYS A 75 -32.78 9.74 -19.85
N TYR A 76 -32.72 8.44 -19.59
CA TYR A 76 -33.16 7.82 -18.34
C TYR A 76 -32.27 8.20 -17.13
N HIS A 77 -31.14 8.87 -17.35
CA HIS A 77 -30.37 9.47 -16.26
C HIS A 77 -31.00 10.77 -15.74
N LEU A 78 -31.81 11.46 -16.56
CA LEU A 78 -32.55 12.66 -16.15
C LEU A 78 -33.89 12.28 -15.55
N ASN A 79 -34.62 11.37 -16.21
CA ASN A 79 -35.91 10.86 -15.77
C ASN A 79 -35.83 9.33 -15.65
N PRO A 80 -35.36 8.78 -14.52
CA PRO A 80 -35.20 7.35 -14.36
C PRO A 80 -36.57 6.65 -14.27
N PRO A 81 -36.79 5.56 -15.05
CA PRO A 81 -37.96 4.72 -14.85
C PRO A 81 -37.88 4.05 -13.46
N PRO A 82 -39.03 3.64 -12.88
CA PRO A 82 -39.06 3.02 -11.57
C PRO A 82 -38.15 1.78 -11.51
N PRO A 83 -37.58 1.48 -10.33
CA PRO A 83 -36.74 0.31 -10.16
C PRO A 83 -37.56 -0.95 -10.42
N SER A 84 -37.06 -1.77 -11.35
CA SER A 84 -37.69 -3.02 -11.78
C SER A 84 -36.64 -4.15 -11.83
N ALA A 85 -37.04 -5.32 -12.34
CA ALA A 85 -36.20 -6.52 -12.37
C ALA A 85 -34.82 -6.30 -13.03
N SER A 86 -34.72 -5.51 -14.09
CA SER A 86 -33.46 -5.27 -14.84
C SER A 86 -32.48 -4.29 -14.18
N THR A 87 -32.88 -3.59 -13.12
CA THR A 87 -32.11 -2.46 -12.55
C THR A 87 -30.71 -2.89 -12.09
N PHE A 88 -30.62 -4.04 -11.43
CA PHE A 88 -29.38 -4.59 -10.89
C PHE A 88 -29.11 -6.03 -11.37
N SER A 89 -29.81 -6.49 -12.41
CA SER A 89 -29.76 -7.90 -12.80
C SER A 89 -28.44 -8.30 -13.45
N LEU A 90 -27.89 -7.48 -14.35
CA LEU A 90 -26.61 -7.75 -15.02
C LEU A 90 -25.42 -7.77 -14.03
N PRO A 91 -25.29 -6.80 -13.08
CA PRO A 91 -24.23 -6.88 -12.08
C PRO A 91 -24.38 -8.08 -11.13
N ARG A 92 -25.61 -8.39 -10.71
CA ARG A 92 -25.87 -9.57 -9.87
C ARG A 92 -25.53 -10.88 -10.57
N ARG A 93 -25.76 -10.97 -11.88
CA ARG A 93 -25.43 -12.17 -12.65
C ARG A 93 -23.93 -12.33 -12.87
N THR A 94 -23.22 -11.24 -13.18
CA THR A 94 -21.76 -11.24 -13.22
C THR A 94 -21.19 -11.74 -11.89
N LEU A 95 -21.70 -11.19 -10.77
CA LEU A 95 -21.31 -11.63 -9.43
C LEU A 95 -21.63 -13.12 -9.19
N TYR A 96 -22.81 -13.59 -9.61
CA TYR A 96 -23.21 -14.99 -9.47
C TYR A 96 -22.30 -15.93 -10.26
N ILE A 97 -21.95 -15.58 -11.50
CA ILE A 97 -21.01 -16.34 -12.34
C ILE A 97 -19.64 -16.45 -11.65
N LEU A 98 -19.11 -15.32 -11.18
CA LEU A 98 -17.84 -15.29 -10.44
C LEU A 98 -17.92 -16.07 -9.12
N LYS A 99 -19.05 -16.01 -8.40
CA LYS A 99 -19.25 -16.81 -7.19
C LYS A 99 -19.24 -18.32 -7.50
N ARG A 100 -19.90 -18.76 -8.58
CA ARG A 100 -19.81 -20.16 -9.04
C ARG A 100 -18.37 -20.53 -9.38
N ALA A 101 -17.59 -19.62 -9.97
CA ALA A 101 -16.18 -19.83 -10.24
C ALA A 101 -15.38 -20.04 -8.94
N THR A 102 -15.57 -19.20 -7.92
CA THR A 102 -14.89 -19.38 -6.62
C THR A 102 -15.25 -20.69 -5.92
N ALA A 103 -16.49 -21.18 -6.06
CA ALA A 103 -16.90 -22.46 -5.52
C ALA A 103 -16.26 -23.65 -6.26
N ARG A 104 -16.03 -23.52 -7.58
CA ARG A 104 -15.44 -24.59 -8.40
C ARG A 104 -13.91 -24.61 -8.35
N PHE A 105 -13.29 -23.44 -8.29
CA PHE A 105 -11.85 -23.24 -8.28
C PHE A 105 -11.42 -22.52 -6.99
N SER A 106 -11.77 -23.10 -5.84
CA SER A 106 -11.50 -22.50 -4.53
C SER A 106 -10.01 -22.37 -4.21
N GLY A 107 -9.15 -23.17 -4.84
CA GLY A 107 -7.69 -23.13 -4.71
C GLY A 107 -6.98 -22.18 -5.68
N ASP A 108 -7.69 -21.39 -6.50
CA ASP A 108 -7.08 -20.40 -7.38
C ASP A 108 -7.33 -18.98 -6.86
N LEU A 109 -6.27 -18.33 -6.37
CA LEU A 109 -6.33 -16.97 -5.81
C LEU A 109 -6.84 -15.95 -6.85
N ALA A 110 -6.50 -16.10 -8.13
CA ALA A 110 -6.90 -15.16 -9.17
C ALA A 110 -8.43 -15.13 -9.35
N VAL A 111 -9.11 -16.27 -9.15
CA VAL A 111 -10.58 -16.36 -9.23
C VAL A 111 -11.23 -15.61 -8.07
N TRP A 112 -10.66 -15.71 -6.87
CA TRP A 112 -11.12 -14.93 -5.71
C TRP A 112 -10.89 -13.43 -5.89
N LEU A 113 -9.70 -13.02 -6.36
CA LEU A 113 -9.38 -11.62 -6.62
C LEU A 113 -10.30 -11.01 -7.69
N ALA A 114 -10.63 -11.74 -8.74
CA ALA A 114 -11.59 -11.28 -9.75
C ALA A 114 -13.00 -11.10 -9.18
N TYR A 115 -13.49 -12.04 -8.36
CA TYR A 115 -14.78 -11.96 -7.68
C TYR A 115 -14.85 -10.75 -6.72
N ILE A 116 -13.84 -10.60 -5.87
CA ILE A 116 -13.74 -9.53 -4.87
C ILE A 116 -13.53 -8.17 -5.56
N GLY A 117 -12.65 -8.10 -6.56
CA GLY A 117 -12.37 -6.88 -7.32
C GLY A 117 -13.60 -6.37 -8.07
N TYR A 118 -14.39 -7.28 -8.67
CA TYR A 118 -15.66 -6.90 -9.28
C TYR A 118 -16.67 -6.36 -8.25
N ALA A 119 -16.86 -7.07 -7.14
CA ALA A 119 -17.76 -6.63 -6.07
C ALA A 119 -17.36 -5.27 -5.48
N SER A 120 -16.05 -5.01 -5.35
CA SER A 120 -15.50 -3.74 -4.87
C SER A 120 -15.81 -2.58 -5.83
N ARG A 121 -15.61 -2.78 -7.15
CA ARG A 121 -15.91 -1.78 -8.18
C ARG A 121 -17.40 -1.40 -8.26
N GLU A 122 -18.29 -2.36 -8.00
CA GLU A 122 -19.73 -2.14 -7.98
C GLU A 122 -20.23 -1.63 -6.59
N GLY A 123 -19.34 -1.38 -5.63
CA GLY A 123 -19.70 -0.87 -4.30
C GLY A 123 -20.39 -1.87 -3.38
N MET A 124 -20.25 -3.18 -3.64
CA MET A 124 -20.92 -4.25 -2.89
C MET A 124 -20.17 -4.63 -1.59
N ARG A 125 -20.06 -3.68 -0.65
CA ARG A 125 -19.24 -3.78 0.59
C ARG A 125 -19.43 -5.08 1.38
N LYS A 126 -20.68 -5.49 1.64
CA LYS A 126 -20.96 -6.73 2.40
C LYS A 126 -20.48 -7.99 1.66
N VAL A 127 -20.53 -7.97 0.33
CA VAL A 127 -20.07 -9.07 -0.52
C VAL A 127 -18.54 -9.11 -0.55
N VAL A 128 -17.89 -7.95 -0.60
CA VAL A 128 -16.43 -7.82 -0.52
C VAL A 128 -15.92 -8.38 0.81
N SER A 129 -16.47 -7.92 1.93
CA SER A 129 -16.08 -8.41 3.27
C SER A 129 -16.25 -9.93 3.41
N LYS A 130 -17.40 -10.48 3.01
CA LYS A 130 -17.62 -11.94 3.02
C LYS A 130 -16.71 -12.68 2.03
N GLY A 131 -16.46 -12.09 0.87
CA GLY A 131 -15.60 -12.66 -0.16
C GLY A 131 -14.15 -12.78 0.31
N LEU A 132 -13.63 -11.72 0.92
CA LEU A 132 -12.28 -11.68 1.49
C LEU A 132 -12.11 -12.69 2.63
N THR A 133 -13.07 -12.80 3.55
CA THR A 133 -12.98 -13.78 4.64
C THR A 133 -13.03 -15.21 4.12
N SER A 134 -13.90 -15.51 3.14
CA SER A 134 -13.90 -16.82 2.47
C SER A 134 -12.60 -17.09 1.71
N ALA A 135 -12.07 -16.11 0.97
CA ALA A 135 -10.82 -16.27 0.25
C ALA A 135 -9.66 -16.56 1.21
N LEU A 136 -9.61 -15.89 2.36
CA LEU A 136 -8.59 -16.09 3.37
C LEU A 136 -8.62 -17.49 3.98
N GLN A 137 -9.81 -18.07 4.16
CA GLN A 137 -9.96 -19.45 4.64
C GLN A 137 -9.34 -20.47 3.66
N HIS A 138 -9.42 -20.21 2.35
CA HIS A 138 -8.81 -21.06 1.33
C HIS A 138 -7.32 -20.75 1.10
N HIS A 139 -6.90 -19.51 1.34
CA HIS A 139 -5.55 -19.01 1.06
C HIS A 139 -4.92 -18.28 2.26
N PRO A 140 -4.68 -18.98 3.39
CA PRO A 140 -4.15 -18.35 4.61
C PRO A 140 -2.70 -17.85 4.48
N LEU A 141 -1.95 -18.30 3.47
CA LEU A 141 -0.54 -17.92 3.25
C LEU A 141 -0.38 -16.77 2.24
N SER A 142 -1.47 -16.15 1.77
CA SER A 142 -1.40 -15.03 0.85
C SER A 142 -1.29 -13.70 1.61
N SER A 143 -0.14 -13.02 1.52
CA SER A 143 0.04 -11.67 2.07
C SER A 143 -0.94 -10.67 1.46
N GLU A 144 -1.19 -10.79 0.16
CA GLU A 144 -2.08 -9.91 -0.62
C GLU A 144 -3.50 -9.85 -0.03
N LEU A 145 -4.05 -10.98 0.42
CA LEU A 145 -5.40 -11.01 1.02
C LEU A 145 -5.46 -10.24 2.34
N TYR A 146 -4.45 -10.37 3.20
CA TYR A 146 -4.38 -9.57 4.42
C TYR A 146 -4.29 -8.08 4.11
N LEU A 147 -3.50 -7.69 3.10
CA LEU A 147 -3.40 -6.30 2.68
C LEU A 147 -4.72 -5.75 2.12
N LEU A 148 -5.44 -6.54 1.32
CA LEU A 148 -6.75 -6.15 0.79
C LEU A 148 -7.81 -6.04 1.89
N ILE A 149 -7.81 -6.93 2.88
CA ILE A 149 -8.71 -6.83 4.04
C ILE A 149 -8.40 -5.56 4.84
N THR A 150 -7.13 -5.32 5.15
CA THR A 150 -6.66 -4.09 5.82
C THR A 150 -7.10 -2.85 5.06
N TYR A 151 -6.87 -2.80 3.75
CA TYR A 151 -7.29 -1.69 2.89
C TYR A 151 -8.80 -1.48 2.94
N HIS A 152 -9.61 -2.53 2.84
CA HIS A 152 -11.06 -2.44 2.91
C HIS A 152 -11.57 -1.95 4.26
N HIS A 153 -10.89 -2.28 5.36
CA HIS A 153 -11.22 -1.73 6.67
C HIS A 153 -10.94 -0.23 6.78
N LEU A 154 -9.83 0.23 6.20
CA LEU A 154 -9.45 1.65 6.21
C LEU A 154 -10.28 2.49 5.23
N HIS A 155 -10.63 1.91 4.08
CA HIS A 155 -11.32 2.56 2.97
C HIS A 155 -12.52 1.73 2.48
N PRO A 156 -13.61 1.64 3.27
CA PRO A 156 -14.74 0.76 2.95
C PRO A 156 -15.57 1.23 1.73
N SER A 157 -15.47 2.50 1.35
CA SER A 157 -16.15 3.08 0.18
C SER A 157 -15.28 3.10 -1.08
N ALA A 158 -13.96 3.03 -0.93
CA ALA A 158 -13.05 3.10 -2.06
C ALA A 158 -12.92 1.73 -2.75
N PRO A 159 -12.92 1.69 -4.10
CA PRO A 159 -12.59 0.47 -4.81
C PRO A 159 -11.11 0.11 -4.60
N PHE A 160 -10.76 -1.17 -4.69
CA PHE A 160 -9.35 -1.57 -4.62
C PHE A 160 -8.52 -0.94 -5.76
N PRO A 161 -7.33 -0.39 -5.47
CA PRO A 161 -6.45 0.13 -6.50
C PRO A 161 -6.03 -0.99 -7.45
N GLN A 162 -6.01 -0.71 -8.76
CA GLN A 162 -5.75 -1.72 -9.79
C GLN A 162 -4.37 -2.39 -9.66
N SER A 163 -3.41 -1.69 -9.05
CA SER A 163 -2.06 -2.19 -8.76
C SER A 163 -2.01 -3.25 -7.66
N SER A 164 -3.05 -3.37 -6.83
CA SER A 164 -3.11 -4.30 -5.68
C SER A 164 -3.79 -5.63 -5.98
N LEU A 165 -4.06 -5.94 -7.26
CA LEU A 165 -4.57 -7.24 -7.73
C LEU A 165 -3.49 -7.91 -8.59
N LEU A 166 -2.37 -8.28 -7.97
CA LEU A 166 -1.09 -8.67 -8.61
C LEU A 166 -1.09 -10.06 -9.28
N SER A 167 -2.26 -10.62 -9.64
CA SER A 167 -2.34 -11.91 -10.35
C SER A 167 -3.49 -12.02 -11.35
N THR A 168 -3.97 -10.89 -11.89
CA THR A 168 -4.90 -10.93 -13.01
C THR A 168 -4.17 -10.72 -14.34
N PRO A 169 -4.36 -11.59 -15.35
CA PRO A 169 -4.03 -11.22 -16.72
C PRO A 169 -4.91 -10.03 -17.10
N ARG A 170 -4.27 -8.87 -17.20
CA ARG A 170 -4.75 -7.53 -17.61
C ARG A 170 -6.26 -7.37 -17.80
N PRO A 171 -6.90 -6.49 -17.02
CA PRO A 171 -8.07 -5.78 -17.54
C PRO A 171 -8.06 -4.25 -17.30
N ILE A 172 -8.14 -3.54 -18.43
CA ILE A 172 -8.93 -2.33 -18.76
C ILE A 172 -8.70 -1.07 -17.88
N SER A 173 -8.20 -0.04 -18.58
CA SER A 173 -7.91 1.30 -18.07
C SER A 173 -9.02 1.92 -17.24
N PRO A 174 -8.67 2.65 -16.16
CA PRO A 174 -9.60 3.30 -15.25
C PRO A 174 -10.12 4.63 -15.81
N SER A 175 -11.38 4.95 -15.50
CA SER A 175 -11.84 6.33 -15.43
C SER A 175 -11.24 6.97 -14.17
N SER A 176 -10.69 8.17 -14.33
CA SER A 176 -10.18 9.04 -13.28
C SER A 176 -11.24 9.28 -12.21
N TYR A 177 -11.01 8.77 -11.01
CA TYR A 177 -11.68 9.20 -9.79
C TYR A 177 -10.59 9.76 -8.88
N ASP A 178 -10.45 11.08 -8.89
CA ASP A 178 -9.90 11.80 -7.75
C ASP A 178 -10.94 11.69 -6.65
N ASP A 179 -10.63 10.97 -5.58
CA ASP A 179 -11.51 10.86 -4.41
C ASP A 179 -10.65 11.01 -3.16
N ASP A 180 -10.97 12.03 -2.36
CA ASP A 180 -10.38 12.28 -1.06
C ASP A 180 -10.59 11.04 -0.17
N LEU A 181 -9.51 10.26 0.02
CA LEU A 181 -9.50 9.04 0.82
C LEU A 181 -9.83 9.37 2.28
N ALA A 182 -11.11 9.34 2.63
CA ALA A 182 -11.57 9.46 4.00
C ALA A 182 -10.97 8.31 4.85
N PHE A 183 -10.00 8.64 5.70
CA PHE A 183 -9.38 7.72 6.63
C PHE A 183 -10.36 7.45 7.80
N SER A 184 -10.96 6.25 7.83
CA SER A 184 -11.86 5.87 8.92
C SER A 184 -11.06 5.43 10.15
N LEU A 185 -11.12 6.22 11.23
CA LEU A 185 -10.50 5.86 12.52
C LEU A 185 -11.07 4.54 13.09
N ASP A 186 -12.34 4.24 12.81
CA ASP A 186 -13.02 3.02 13.26
C ASP A 186 -12.46 1.76 12.60
N GLY A 187 -11.89 1.89 11.41
CA GLY A 187 -11.27 0.80 10.64
C GLY A 187 -9.92 0.33 11.17
N ILE A 188 -9.27 1.11 12.05
CA ILE A 188 -7.88 0.88 12.46
C ILE A 188 -7.74 -0.38 13.31
N SER A 189 -8.67 -0.63 14.24
CA SER A 189 -8.60 -1.79 15.13
C SER A 189 -8.78 -3.12 14.36
N PRO A 190 -9.79 -3.27 13.48
CA PRO A 190 -9.90 -4.43 12.59
C PRO A 190 -8.70 -4.59 11.64
N ALA A 191 -8.19 -3.49 11.08
CA ALA A 191 -7.01 -3.49 10.22
C ALA A 191 -5.77 -4.02 10.96
N ARG A 192 -5.50 -3.49 12.16
CA ARG A 192 -4.41 -3.95 13.05
C ARG A 192 -4.53 -5.44 13.35
N THR A 193 -5.71 -5.88 13.74
CA THR A 193 -5.97 -7.29 14.08
C THR A 193 -5.69 -8.21 12.90
N THR A 194 -6.12 -7.79 11.70
CA THR A 194 -5.88 -8.51 10.45
C THR A 194 -4.39 -8.62 10.12
N LEU A 195 -3.65 -7.52 10.21
CA LEU A 195 -2.21 -7.51 9.94
C LEU A 195 -1.44 -8.37 10.94
N LEU A 196 -1.75 -8.27 12.23
CA LEU A 196 -1.12 -9.09 13.27
C LEU A 196 -1.45 -10.58 13.10
N LEU A 197 -2.67 -10.92 12.66
CA LEU A 197 -3.03 -12.29 12.30
C LEU A 197 -2.19 -12.79 11.10
N GLY A 198 -2.02 -11.96 10.08
CA GLY A 198 -1.17 -12.26 8.93
C GLY A 198 0.30 -12.45 9.34
N LEU A 199 0.84 -11.57 10.17
CA LEU A 199 2.23 -11.65 10.66
C LEU A 199 2.48 -12.86 11.56
N ARG A 200 1.45 -13.38 12.25
CA ARG A 200 1.56 -14.65 13.00
C ARG A 200 1.81 -15.84 12.06
N LEU A 201 1.21 -15.85 10.87
CA LEU A 201 1.39 -16.91 9.88
C LEU A 201 2.58 -16.67 8.95
N LEU A 202 2.84 -15.41 8.62
CA LEU A 202 3.87 -14.97 7.67
C LEU A 202 4.83 -13.96 8.33
N PRO A 203 5.63 -14.38 9.33
CA PRO A 203 6.48 -13.48 10.12
C PRO A 203 7.60 -12.82 9.31
N LYS A 204 8.02 -13.42 8.19
CA LYS A 204 9.05 -12.88 7.29
C LYS A 204 8.50 -11.97 6.18
N SER A 205 7.18 -11.72 6.12
CA SER A 205 6.60 -10.96 5.01
C SER A 205 6.94 -9.47 5.10
N HIS A 206 7.78 -9.00 4.19
CA HIS A 206 8.19 -7.59 4.09
C HIS A 206 6.99 -6.66 3.85
N GLU A 207 6.01 -7.12 3.07
CA GLU A 207 4.83 -6.32 2.72
C GLU A 207 3.92 -6.08 3.92
N LEU A 208 3.64 -7.13 4.70
CA LEU A 208 2.82 -7.04 5.90
C LEU A 208 3.45 -6.14 6.96
N TRP A 209 4.77 -6.28 7.19
CA TRP A 209 5.48 -5.41 8.12
C TRP A 209 5.47 -3.94 7.69
N ARG A 210 5.69 -3.66 6.40
CA ARG A 210 5.63 -2.29 5.88
C ARG A 210 4.27 -1.67 6.12
N GLU A 211 3.19 -2.37 5.76
CA GLU A 211 1.83 -1.86 5.94
C GLU A 211 1.43 -1.76 7.42
N TYR A 212 1.91 -2.67 8.28
CA TYR A 212 1.70 -2.58 9.72
C TYR A 212 2.37 -1.34 10.33
N ILE A 213 3.64 -1.07 9.97
CA ILE A 213 4.35 0.11 10.44
C ILE A 213 3.68 1.39 9.92
N LYS A 214 3.22 1.43 8.66
CA LYS A 214 2.43 2.57 8.13
C LYS A 214 1.15 2.79 8.92
N LEU A 215 0.42 1.72 9.22
CA LEU A 215 -0.81 1.79 10.00
C LEU A 215 -0.56 2.40 11.38
N GLU A 216 0.45 1.93 12.11
CA GLU A 216 0.76 2.44 13.46
C GLU A 216 1.27 3.88 13.42
N LEU A 217 2.12 4.23 12.46
CA LEU A 217 2.55 5.61 12.23
C LEU A 217 1.35 6.53 11.92
N GLY A 218 0.41 6.07 11.10
CA GLY A 218 -0.82 6.79 10.76
C GLY A 218 -1.71 7.01 11.98
N TRP A 219 -1.88 5.95 12.77
CA TRP A 219 -2.68 5.98 13.98
C TRP A 219 -2.12 6.93 15.05
N VAL A 220 -0.81 6.89 15.31
CA VAL A 220 -0.19 7.79 16.31
C VAL A 220 -0.32 9.26 15.87
N GLU A 221 -0.10 9.57 14.60
CA GLU A 221 -0.31 10.94 14.09
C GLU A 221 -1.77 11.40 14.15
N ALA A 222 -2.71 10.53 13.80
CA ALA A 222 -4.12 10.84 13.93
C ALA A 222 -4.52 11.10 15.39
N LEU A 223 -3.97 10.33 16.32
CA LEU A 223 -4.19 10.52 17.75
C LEU A 223 -3.61 11.84 18.25
N ARG A 224 -2.38 12.20 17.86
CA ARG A 224 -1.76 13.50 18.16
C ARG A 224 -2.60 14.67 17.67
N ARG A 225 -3.06 14.63 16.42
CA ARG A 225 -3.91 15.68 15.84
C ARG A 225 -5.22 15.83 16.61
N ARG A 226 -5.87 14.71 16.94
CA ARG A 226 -7.11 14.71 17.71
C ARG A 226 -6.92 15.34 19.09
N TRP A 227 -5.81 15.04 19.76
CA TRP A 227 -5.55 15.57 21.10
C TRP A 227 -5.10 17.02 21.11
N LYS A 228 -4.34 17.44 20.10
CA LYS A 228 -4.05 18.86 19.86
C LYS A 228 -5.34 19.66 19.67
N LEU A 229 -6.31 19.12 18.92
CA LEU A 229 -7.62 19.75 18.73
C LEU A 229 -8.45 19.82 20.03
N LEU A 230 -8.28 18.84 20.93
CA LEU A 230 -8.93 18.82 22.24
C LEU A 230 -8.27 19.78 23.26
N GLY A 231 -7.26 20.55 22.85
CA GLY A 231 -6.59 21.53 23.72
C GLY A 231 -5.72 20.90 24.81
N ILE A 232 -5.43 19.61 24.73
CA ILE A 232 -4.48 18.97 25.65
C ILE A 232 -3.09 19.08 25.04
N ASP A 233 -2.56 20.30 24.99
CA ASP A 233 -1.18 20.53 24.59
C ASP A 233 -0.22 19.95 25.65
N GLU A 234 0.90 19.39 25.18
CA GLU A 234 1.98 18.80 26.02
C GLU A 234 2.68 19.85 26.92
N THR A 235 2.29 21.12 26.85
CA THR A 235 3.03 22.27 27.37
C THR A 235 2.46 22.95 28.62
N GLU A 236 1.44 22.39 29.27
CA GLU A 236 0.97 22.91 30.58
C GLU A 236 1.49 22.11 31.78
N GLY A 237 2.72 21.59 31.67
CA GLY A 237 3.45 21.00 32.79
C GLY A 237 4.27 22.00 33.63
N GLU A 238 4.43 23.26 33.20
CA GLU A 238 5.36 24.21 33.83
C GLU A 238 4.85 25.65 34.04
N ARG A 239 3.56 25.93 33.87
CA ARG A 239 3.00 27.25 34.23
C ARG A 239 1.82 27.13 35.18
N SER A 240 2.15 27.22 36.49
CA SER A 240 1.41 27.87 37.58
C SER A 240 1.46 27.07 38.89
N ARG A 241 2.64 27.02 39.53
CA ARG A 241 2.69 27.14 40.99
C ARG A 241 2.78 28.62 41.32
N ASP A 242 1.64 29.29 41.30
CA ASP A 242 1.38 30.40 42.22
C ASP A 242 -0.13 30.64 42.31
N THR A 243 -0.53 30.97 43.54
CA THR A 243 -1.85 30.90 44.15
C THR A 243 -2.94 31.80 43.53
N SER A 244 -4.17 31.27 43.42
CA SER A 244 -5.34 31.92 44.02
C SER A 244 -6.50 30.93 44.19
N GLN A 245 -7.17 30.98 45.34
CA GLN A 245 -8.38 30.22 45.63
C GLN A 245 -9.55 30.79 44.82
N GLY A 246 -10.09 29.98 43.90
CA GLY A 246 -11.31 30.24 43.16
C GLY A 246 -11.76 28.94 42.50
N ASP A 247 -13.07 28.68 42.50
CA ASP A 247 -13.69 27.42 42.09
C ASP A 247 -13.49 27.10 40.59
N ASP A 248 -12.32 26.55 40.24
CA ASP A 248 -11.99 26.04 38.90
C ASP A 248 -12.04 24.49 38.84
N ARG A 249 -12.87 23.86 39.68
CA ARG A 249 -13.02 22.39 39.66
C ARG A 249 -13.77 21.85 38.44
N GLU A 250 -14.46 22.70 37.67
CA GLU A 250 -15.33 22.26 36.58
C GLU A 250 -14.73 22.40 35.16
N LEU A 251 -13.57 23.05 34.99
CA LEU A 251 -12.91 23.20 33.68
C LEU A 251 -11.67 22.29 33.48
N LEU A 252 -11.28 21.52 34.50
CA LEU A 252 -10.17 20.55 34.49
C LEU A 252 -10.62 19.11 34.15
N ALA A 253 -11.70 18.92 33.39
CA ALA A 253 -12.28 17.59 33.14
C ALA A 253 -11.46 16.68 32.17
N GLY A 254 -10.25 17.08 31.75
CA GLY A 254 -9.48 16.38 30.71
C GLY A 254 -8.04 15.97 31.03
N GLN A 255 -7.46 16.46 32.13
CA GLN A 255 -6.14 16.04 32.63
C GLN A 255 -6.33 15.41 34.02
N GLY A 256 -5.75 14.23 34.27
CA GLY A 256 -5.95 13.48 35.51
C GLY A 256 -7.06 12.41 35.52
N SER A 257 -7.87 12.26 34.45
CA SER A 257 -8.97 11.27 34.44
C SER A 257 -8.51 9.80 34.46
N PHE A 258 -7.23 9.52 34.18
CA PHE A 258 -6.68 8.17 34.10
C PHE A 258 -5.64 7.85 35.19
N GLY A 259 -5.44 8.74 36.17
CA GLY A 259 -4.37 8.59 37.18
C GLY A 259 -2.95 8.72 36.60
N PRO A 260 -1.91 8.65 37.46
CA PRO A 260 -0.51 8.84 37.03
C PRO A 260 -0.03 7.77 36.05
N GLU A 261 -0.44 6.51 36.25
CA GLU A 261 -0.10 5.39 35.35
C GLU A 261 -0.74 5.57 33.96
N GLY A 262 -1.98 6.07 33.91
CA GLY A 262 -2.67 6.32 32.66
C GLY A 262 -2.08 7.48 31.87
N GLU A 263 -1.58 8.51 32.56
CA GLU A 263 -0.85 9.62 31.94
C GLU A 263 0.53 9.20 31.42
N GLU A 264 1.23 8.32 32.12
CA GLU A 264 2.49 7.75 31.66
C GLU A 264 2.28 6.86 30.43
N ALA A 265 1.29 5.96 30.47
CA ALA A 265 0.91 5.13 29.33
C ALA A 265 0.52 5.99 28.12
N ARG A 266 -0.21 7.08 28.38
CA ARG A 266 -0.56 8.09 27.39
C ARG A 266 0.67 8.76 26.76
N LYS A 267 1.62 9.25 27.58
CA LYS A 267 2.86 9.86 27.10
C LYS A 267 3.69 8.86 26.30
N ALA A 268 3.76 7.61 26.73
CA ALA A 268 4.44 6.54 26.00
C ALA A 268 3.80 6.25 24.64
N LEU A 269 2.46 6.21 24.56
CA LEU A 269 1.73 6.04 23.30
C LEU A 269 1.99 7.19 22.33
N LEU A 270 1.90 8.44 22.81
CA LEU A 270 2.22 9.62 22.00
C LEU A 270 3.68 9.68 21.61
N ALA A 271 4.60 9.17 22.42
CA ALA A 271 6.00 9.06 22.07
C ALA A 271 6.27 8.00 20.98
N GLY A 272 5.24 7.28 20.52
CA GLY A 272 5.31 6.32 19.44
C GLY A 272 5.88 4.96 19.87
N GLN A 273 5.80 4.60 21.15
CA GLN A 273 6.39 3.33 21.64
C GLN A 273 5.88 2.10 20.88
N LEU A 274 4.60 2.08 20.47
CA LEU A 274 4.04 1.00 19.67
C LEU A 274 4.70 0.88 18.29
N VAL A 275 4.96 2.02 17.63
CA VAL A 275 5.68 2.05 16.35
C VAL A 275 7.10 1.54 16.53
N MET A 276 7.78 1.98 17.60
CA MET A 276 9.15 1.55 17.89
C MET A 276 9.22 0.05 18.18
N HIS A 277 8.24 -0.49 18.92
CA HIS A 277 8.12 -1.92 19.16
C HIS A 277 7.88 -2.67 17.84
N ALA A 278 6.95 -2.21 17.01
CA ALA A 278 6.67 -2.81 15.70
C ALA A 278 7.91 -2.85 14.79
N ILE A 279 8.68 -1.77 14.74
CA ILE A 279 9.95 -1.72 13.98
C ILE A 279 10.95 -2.75 14.54
N LYS A 280 11.17 -2.78 15.86
CA LYS A 280 12.10 -3.74 16.47
C LYS A 280 11.68 -5.18 16.20
N SER A 281 10.40 -5.51 16.40
CA SER A 281 9.86 -6.84 16.11
C SER A 281 9.99 -7.21 14.63
N ALA A 282 9.83 -6.26 13.71
CA ALA A 282 10.04 -6.51 12.28
C ALA A 282 11.52 -6.82 11.96
N LEU A 283 12.45 -6.10 12.59
CA LEU A 283 13.89 -6.31 12.42
C LEU A 283 14.34 -7.65 13.03
N GLU A 284 13.74 -8.08 14.14
CA GLU A 284 13.98 -9.39 14.73
C GLU A 284 13.41 -10.53 13.88
N ALA A 285 12.18 -10.35 13.34
CA ALA A 285 11.50 -11.37 12.54
C ALA A 285 12.15 -11.60 11.16
N ILE A 286 12.76 -10.55 10.58
CA ILE A 286 13.46 -10.61 9.30
C ILE A 286 14.96 -10.51 9.57
N PRO A 287 15.72 -11.61 9.50
CA PRO A 287 17.16 -11.57 9.72
C PRO A 287 17.88 -10.60 8.77
N ILE A 288 18.94 -9.96 9.26
CA ILE A 288 19.61 -8.86 8.53
C ILE A 288 20.21 -9.33 7.19
N HIS A 289 20.73 -10.55 7.12
CA HIS A 289 21.36 -11.11 5.91
C HIS A 289 20.39 -11.24 4.72
N GLU A 290 19.13 -11.61 4.97
CA GLU A 290 18.05 -11.67 3.97
C GLU A 290 17.29 -10.33 3.84
N GLY A 291 17.41 -9.48 4.85
CA GLY A 291 16.53 -8.33 5.09
C GLY A 291 17.06 -6.96 4.71
N VAL A 292 18.26 -6.82 4.12
CA VAL A 292 18.85 -5.48 3.84
C VAL A 292 17.91 -4.62 2.98
N GLY A 293 17.30 -5.20 1.93
CA GLY A 293 16.34 -4.48 1.10
C GLY A 293 15.07 -4.07 1.84
N PHE A 294 14.66 -4.81 2.88
CA PHE A 294 13.56 -4.42 3.76
C PHE A 294 13.95 -3.20 4.61
N ARG A 295 15.17 -3.17 5.19
CA ARG A 295 15.67 -2.01 5.95
C ARG A 295 15.76 -0.77 5.06
N GLU A 296 16.29 -0.91 3.85
CA GLU A 296 16.35 0.18 2.87
C GLU A 296 14.96 0.73 2.53
N GLY A 297 14.00 -0.16 2.27
CA GLY A 297 12.60 0.23 2.03
C GLY A 297 11.96 0.90 3.24
N LEU A 298 12.29 0.47 4.46
CA LEU A 298 11.83 1.09 5.70
C LEU A 298 12.44 2.48 5.91
N LEU A 299 13.73 2.68 5.60
CA LEU A 299 14.37 4.01 5.61
C LEU A 299 13.69 4.93 4.60
N GLY A 300 13.44 4.47 3.37
CA GLY A 300 12.72 5.24 2.35
C GLY A 300 11.33 5.67 2.81
N LEU A 301 10.59 4.77 3.47
CA LEU A 301 9.29 5.08 4.06
C LEU A 301 9.41 6.13 5.17
N LEU A 302 10.32 5.94 6.13
CA LEU A 302 10.49 6.83 7.28
C LEU A 302 10.95 8.23 6.85
N ARG A 303 11.81 8.34 5.84
CA ARG A 303 12.28 9.63 5.29
C ARG A 303 11.13 10.48 4.76
N ILE A 304 10.16 9.88 4.08
CA ILE A 304 9.03 10.62 3.47
C ILE A 304 7.91 10.85 4.50
N TYR A 305 7.87 10.09 5.59
CA TYR A 305 6.75 10.10 6.51
C TYR A 305 6.66 11.42 7.31
N PRO A 306 5.50 12.12 7.33
CA PRO A 306 5.36 13.43 7.97
C PRO A 306 5.17 13.31 9.49
N SER A 307 6.20 12.84 10.19
CA SER A 307 6.20 12.68 11.64
C SER A 307 7.54 12.98 12.27
N LYS A 308 7.52 13.59 13.46
CA LYS A 308 8.70 13.71 14.34
C LYS A 308 9.27 12.35 14.76
N LEU A 309 8.49 11.27 14.67
CA LEU A 309 8.97 9.91 15.01
C LEU A 309 9.96 9.33 14.01
N ARG A 310 10.09 9.94 12.82
CA ARG A 310 10.98 9.40 11.79
C ARG A 310 12.43 9.30 12.25
N SER A 311 12.94 10.27 13.01
CA SER A 311 14.32 10.24 13.52
C SER A 311 14.57 9.05 14.42
N LYS A 312 13.72 8.86 15.44
CA LYS A 312 13.79 7.70 16.35
C LYS A 312 13.67 6.37 15.61
N GLY A 313 12.75 6.29 14.65
CA GLY A 313 12.58 5.12 13.79
C GLY A 313 13.84 4.80 12.99
N MET A 314 14.42 5.80 12.34
CA MET A 314 15.65 5.66 11.54
C MET A 314 16.84 5.26 12.40
N GLU A 315 17.00 5.83 13.60
CA GLU A 315 18.05 5.45 14.55
C GLU A 315 18.02 3.96 14.88
N VAL A 316 16.83 3.39 15.12
CA VAL A 316 16.68 1.95 15.39
C VAL A 316 17.06 1.11 14.18
N VAL A 317 16.70 1.54 12.96
CA VAL A 317 17.06 0.82 11.73
C VAL A 317 18.56 0.89 11.46
N TYR A 318 19.19 2.06 11.62
CA TYR A 318 20.64 2.18 11.47
C TYR A 318 21.40 1.39 12.53
N GLY A 319 20.95 1.42 13.79
CA GLY A 319 21.55 0.61 14.85
C GLY A 319 21.49 -0.90 14.57
N ASP A 320 20.50 -1.37 13.81
CA ASP A 320 20.44 -2.76 13.33
C ASP A 320 21.41 -3.01 12.17
N LEU A 321 21.49 -2.09 11.19
CA LEU A 321 22.43 -2.18 10.06
C LEU A 321 23.90 -2.12 10.51
N GLU A 322 24.22 -1.32 11.53
CA GLU A 322 25.57 -1.17 12.06
C GLU A 322 26.12 -2.50 12.64
N LYS A 323 25.26 -3.36 13.21
CA LYS A 323 25.66 -4.68 13.76
C LYS A 323 26.31 -5.62 12.73
N MET A 324 25.97 -5.47 11.44
CA MET A 324 26.49 -6.31 10.34
C MET A 324 27.61 -5.64 9.55
N SER A 325 27.96 -4.38 9.85
CA SER A 325 28.92 -3.60 9.05
C SER A 325 30.36 -4.19 9.02
N GLY A 326 30.64 -5.22 9.82
CA GLY A 326 31.93 -5.93 9.88
C GLY A 326 32.12 -7.08 8.89
N GLY A 327 31.06 -7.64 8.28
CA GLY A 327 31.17 -8.80 7.38
C GLY A 327 31.77 -8.48 6.00
N ASP A 328 31.89 -9.47 5.11
CA ASP A 328 32.39 -9.28 3.72
C ASP A 328 31.35 -9.65 2.64
N GLY A 329 30.11 -9.94 3.03
CA GLY A 329 29.04 -10.27 2.10
C GLY A 329 28.48 -9.06 1.36
N VAL A 330 27.74 -9.34 0.27
CA VAL A 330 26.96 -8.36 -0.51
C VAL A 330 26.01 -7.58 0.42
N ALA A 331 25.36 -8.28 1.35
CA ALA A 331 24.47 -7.69 2.34
C ALA A 331 25.20 -6.71 3.28
N ASP A 332 26.41 -7.07 3.73
CA ASP A 332 27.23 -6.25 4.64
C ASP A 332 27.76 -4.99 3.94
N ALA A 333 28.21 -5.13 2.69
CA ALA A 333 28.62 -4.01 1.86
C ALA A 333 27.45 -3.04 1.58
N ARG A 334 26.24 -3.55 1.29
CA ARG A 334 25.04 -2.70 1.16
C ARG A 334 24.66 -2.02 2.47
N ALA A 335 24.67 -2.74 3.60
CA ALA A 335 24.36 -2.17 4.91
C ALA A 335 25.34 -1.06 5.29
N ARG A 336 26.64 -1.27 5.06
CA ARG A 336 27.69 -0.25 5.24
C ARG A 336 27.42 1.01 4.40
N LEU A 337 27.08 0.84 3.12
CA LEU A 337 26.81 1.96 2.24
C LEU A 337 25.59 2.79 2.72
N LEU A 338 24.54 2.11 3.18
CA LEU A 338 23.35 2.79 3.73
C LEU A 338 23.68 3.62 4.97
N VAL A 339 24.48 3.07 5.90
CA VAL A 339 24.94 3.80 7.09
C VAL A 339 25.82 5.00 6.71
N LEU A 340 26.73 4.80 5.75
CA LEU A 340 27.66 5.84 5.27
C LEU A 340 26.92 7.05 4.66
N THR A 341 25.91 6.76 3.86
CA THR A 341 25.15 7.75 3.08
C THR A 341 23.98 8.37 3.84
N ARG A 342 23.74 8.00 5.10
CA ARG A 342 22.59 8.46 5.91
C ARG A 342 22.39 9.98 5.88
N ARG A 343 23.48 10.76 5.98
CA ARG A 343 23.43 12.23 6.04
C ARG A 343 22.99 12.89 4.73
N LEU A 344 23.15 12.21 3.59
CA LEU A 344 22.69 12.73 2.30
C LEU A 344 21.16 12.75 2.21
N TYR A 345 20.50 11.80 2.89
CA TYR A 345 19.09 11.50 2.70
C TYR A 345 18.22 11.80 3.94
N ASP A 346 18.81 11.83 5.13
CA ASP A 346 18.05 11.99 6.38
C ASP A 346 17.93 13.46 6.79
N ARG A 347 16.73 13.85 7.23
CA ARG A 347 16.45 15.20 7.77
C ARG A 347 15.45 15.12 8.93
N ALA A 348 15.56 16.05 9.88
CA ALA A 348 14.55 16.22 10.92
C ALA A 348 13.20 16.65 10.32
N TYR A 349 12.08 16.20 10.88
CA TYR A 349 10.76 16.56 10.37
C TYR A 349 10.47 18.05 10.56
N ASP A 350 10.07 18.73 9.48
CA ASP A 350 9.65 20.13 9.46
C ASP A 350 8.24 20.25 8.87
N SER A 351 7.29 20.77 9.65
CA SER A 351 5.89 20.92 9.23
C SER A 351 5.68 21.92 8.08
N ALA A 352 6.64 22.81 7.81
CA ALA A 352 6.52 23.83 6.76
C ALA A 352 6.94 23.32 5.37
N ARG A 353 7.65 22.18 5.29
CA ARG A 353 8.22 21.66 4.05
C ARG A 353 7.47 20.42 3.58
N LYS A 354 7.31 20.30 2.26
CA LYS A 354 6.90 19.03 1.63
C LYS A 354 8.14 18.16 1.47
N GLU A 355 8.05 16.94 2.00
CA GLU A 355 9.12 15.96 1.91
C GLU A 355 9.17 15.37 0.50
N THR A 356 10.30 15.52 -0.19
CA THR A 356 10.54 14.93 -1.50
C THR A 356 11.54 13.79 -1.39
N PRO A 357 11.35 12.67 -2.12
CA PRO A 357 12.34 11.61 -2.16
C PRO A 357 13.62 12.12 -2.85
N GLY A 358 14.78 11.82 -2.27
CA GLY A 358 16.08 12.13 -2.88
C GLY A 358 17.09 12.71 -1.91
N ILE A 359 18.17 13.26 -2.46
CA ILE A 359 19.21 13.95 -1.70
C ILE A 359 18.61 15.23 -1.12
N VAL A 360 18.90 15.43 0.17
CA VAL A 360 18.31 16.49 0.97
C VAL A 360 19.25 17.67 1.18
N LEU A 361 20.57 17.44 1.08
CA LEU A 361 21.59 18.46 1.17
C LEU A 361 21.76 19.20 -0.16
N ASP A 362 22.05 20.50 -0.09
CA ASP A 362 22.31 21.35 -1.25
C ASP A 362 23.57 22.20 -1.03
N GLY A 363 24.19 22.64 -2.12
CA GLY A 363 25.33 23.57 -2.07
C GLY A 363 26.59 23.01 -1.41
N VAL A 364 27.19 23.78 -0.49
CA VAL A 364 28.48 23.47 0.13
C VAL A 364 28.39 22.22 1.03
N GLU A 365 27.32 22.09 1.81
CA GLU A 365 27.11 20.95 2.71
C GLU A 365 27.07 19.62 1.95
N LEU A 366 26.46 19.62 0.74
CA LEU A 366 26.43 18.44 -0.12
C LEU A 366 27.84 18.04 -0.58
N VAL A 367 28.65 19.01 -1.01
CA VAL A 367 30.02 18.76 -1.50
C VAL A 367 30.92 18.24 -0.38
N GLU A 368 30.83 18.82 0.81
CA GLU A 368 31.58 18.37 1.99
C GLU A 368 31.22 16.94 2.38
N GLU A 369 29.91 16.63 2.41
CA GLU A 369 29.41 15.31 2.77
C GLU A 369 29.76 14.25 1.71
N LEU A 370 29.66 14.57 0.41
CA LEU A 370 30.14 13.69 -0.66
C LEU A 370 31.66 13.47 -0.59
N GLY A 371 32.43 14.51 -0.25
CA GLY A 371 33.87 14.40 -0.03
C GLY A 371 34.23 13.48 1.13
N ARG A 372 33.51 13.58 2.25
CA ARG A 372 33.62 12.68 3.40
C ARG A 372 33.30 11.24 3.02
N ILE A 373 32.18 11.02 2.33
CA ILE A 373 31.77 9.70 1.84
C ILE A 373 32.81 9.10 0.91
N GLY A 374 33.33 9.86 -0.06
CA GLY A 374 34.38 9.40 -0.98
C GLY A 374 35.67 9.00 -0.26
N LYS A 375 36.06 9.74 0.79
CA LYS A 375 37.21 9.39 1.65
C LYS A 375 36.98 8.07 2.39
N GLU A 376 35.81 7.89 2.99
CA GLU A 376 35.44 6.67 3.72
C GLU A 376 35.32 5.45 2.77
N ILE A 377 34.80 5.63 1.54
CA ILE A 377 34.76 4.57 0.51
C ILE A 377 36.17 4.08 0.18
N ARG A 378 37.10 5.01 -0.10
CA ARG A 378 38.50 4.68 -0.40
C ARG A 378 39.21 4.03 0.78
N GLN A 379 38.97 4.51 2.00
CA GLN A 379 39.56 3.92 3.20
C GLN A 379 39.09 2.48 3.41
N ASN A 380 37.79 2.22 3.26
CA ASN A 380 37.22 0.88 3.39
C ASN A 380 37.72 -0.07 2.28
N ALA A 381 37.92 0.42 1.05
CA ALA A 381 38.50 -0.36 -0.04
C ALA A 381 39.96 -0.77 0.24
N LYS A 382 40.75 0.11 0.88
CA LYS A 382 42.14 -0.19 1.27
C LYS A 382 42.26 -1.20 2.41
N MET A 383 41.27 -1.28 3.30
CA MET A 383 41.28 -2.16 4.48
C MET A 383 40.90 -3.62 4.18
N ALA A 384 41.05 -4.09 2.93
CA ALA A 384 40.75 -5.46 2.50
C ALA A 384 39.32 -5.95 2.81
N LYS A 385 38.33 -5.04 2.86
CA LYS A 385 36.90 -5.38 2.93
C LYS A 385 36.38 -5.80 1.55
N GLY A 386 36.96 -6.86 1.00
CA GLY A 386 36.47 -7.67 -0.12
C GLY A 386 36.19 -6.99 -1.48
N SER A 387 36.11 -7.84 -2.50
CA SER A 387 35.70 -7.46 -3.86
C SER A 387 34.28 -6.87 -3.91
N GLN A 388 33.41 -7.29 -2.99
CA GLN A 388 31.98 -6.96 -2.97
C GLN A 388 31.72 -5.51 -2.56
N TRP A 389 32.54 -4.92 -1.67
CA TRP A 389 32.43 -3.51 -1.29
C TRP A 389 32.70 -2.59 -2.48
N SER A 390 33.77 -2.86 -3.22
CA SER A 390 34.18 -2.06 -4.37
C SER A 390 33.12 -2.06 -5.48
N GLU A 391 32.49 -3.21 -5.74
CA GLU A 391 31.39 -3.33 -6.71
C GLU A 391 30.16 -2.52 -6.28
N ILE A 392 29.71 -2.69 -5.03
CA ILE A 392 28.51 -2.00 -4.53
C ILE A 392 28.73 -0.49 -4.41
N ALA A 393 29.82 -0.07 -3.78
CA ALA A 393 30.14 1.35 -3.62
C ALA A 393 30.42 2.01 -4.98
N GLY A 394 31.09 1.30 -5.90
CA GLY A 394 31.33 1.76 -7.27
C GLY A 394 30.03 1.94 -8.06
N SER A 395 29.11 0.97 -7.99
CA SER A 395 27.80 1.07 -8.64
C SER A 395 26.97 2.25 -8.12
N TRP A 396 27.04 2.53 -6.81
CA TRP A 396 26.37 3.69 -6.22
C TRP A 396 27.00 5.00 -6.68
N LEU A 397 28.33 5.11 -6.70
CA LEU A 397 29.04 6.29 -7.19
C LEU A 397 28.69 6.57 -8.66
N ALA A 398 28.68 5.54 -9.51
CA ALA A 398 28.27 5.66 -10.91
C ALA A 398 26.82 6.18 -11.03
N ALA A 399 25.90 5.65 -10.24
CA ALA A 399 24.51 6.11 -10.23
C ALA A 399 24.38 7.58 -9.77
N GLN A 400 25.20 8.03 -8.81
CA GLN A 400 25.21 9.43 -8.39
C GLN A 400 25.75 10.35 -9.50
N LEU A 401 26.83 9.95 -10.19
CA LEU A 401 27.38 10.69 -11.33
C LEU A 401 26.36 10.83 -12.46
N ASP A 402 25.66 9.75 -12.80
CA ASP A 402 24.58 9.76 -13.79
C ASP A 402 23.42 10.68 -13.40
N SER A 403 23.05 10.70 -12.11
CA SER A 403 22.00 11.59 -11.59
C SER A 403 22.44 13.06 -11.66
N CYS A 404 23.68 13.36 -11.26
CA CYS A 404 24.24 14.70 -11.35
C CYS A 404 24.34 15.20 -12.80
N ALA A 405 24.66 14.32 -13.75
CA ALA A 405 24.70 14.64 -15.17
C ALA A 405 23.30 14.94 -15.76
N LYS A 406 22.25 14.25 -15.27
CA LYS A 406 20.86 14.45 -15.73
C LYS A 406 20.19 15.68 -15.12
N ASP A 407 20.47 15.98 -13.84
CA ASP A 407 19.84 17.09 -13.13
C ASP A 407 20.49 18.46 -13.41
N GLY A 408 21.59 18.52 -14.18
CA GLY A 408 22.28 19.77 -14.50
C GLY A 408 22.87 20.50 -13.27
N ARG A 409 22.87 19.87 -12.09
CA ARG A 409 23.33 20.43 -10.82
C ARG A 409 24.86 20.52 -10.71
N ILE A 410 25.58 19.96 -11.67
CA ILE A 410 27.00 20.19 -11.89
C ILE A 410 27.14 20.72 -13.32
N SER A 411 27.32 22.03 -13.48
CA SER A 411 27.97 22.54 -14.67
C SER A 411 29.41 22.01 -14.65
N MET A 412 29.79 21.21 -15.64
CA MET A 412 31.18 20.78 -15.91
C MET A 412 32.10 21.98 -16.26
N ALA A 413 31.79 23.19 -15.82
CA ALA A 413 32.54 24.42 -16.07
C ALA A 413 33.26 24.96 -14.82
N GLY A 414 33.28 24.25 -13.69
CA GLY A 414 33.86 24.76 -12.44
C GLY A 414 34.62 23.76 -11.57
N LEU A 415 34.79 22.51 -12.00
CA LEU A 415 35.67 21.55 -11.32
C LEU A 415 37.03 21.62 -12.02
N ASN A 416 38.03 22.18 -11.33
CA ASN A 416 39.42 22.11 -11.80
C ASN A 416 39.78 20.63 -12.00
N GLU A 417 40.52 20.34 -13.06
CA GLU A 417 41.00 19.02 -13.49
C GLU A 417 41.53 18.15 -12.33
N GLN A 418 42.11 18.79 -11.31
CA GLN A 418 42.62 18.16 -10.09
C GLN A 418 41.55 17.54 -9.17
N GLN A 419 40.30 18.05 -9.17
CA GLN A 419 39.19 17.50 -8.38
C GLN A 419 38.51 16.31 -9.07
N CYS A 420 38.49 16.28 -10.41
CA CYS A 420 38.04 15.12 -11.18
C CYS A 420 39.02 13.93 -11.05
N THR A 421 40.33 14.18 -11.01
CA THR A 421 41.34 13.15 -10.75
C THR A 421 41.31 12.59 -9.31
N LEU A 422 40.73 13.31 -8.35
CA LEU A 422 40.55 12.82 -6.97
C LEU A 422 39.35 11.87 -6.82
N LEU A 423 38.42 11.85 -7.78
CA LEU A 423 37.26 10.94 -7.82
C LEU A 423 37.51 9.74 -8.76
N CYS A 424 38.22 9.95 -9.86
CA CYS A 424 38.68 8.90 -10.76
C CYS A 424 40.19 8.68 -10.54
N GLY A 425 40.54 7.85 -9.56
CA GLY A 425 41.92 7.42 -9.38
C GLY A 425 42.44 6.77 -10.66
N GLU A 426 43.58 7.28 -11.11
CA GLU A 426 44.48 6.84 -12.17
C GLU A 426 44.14 5.52 -12.88
N HIS A 427 44.14 5.60 -14.22
CA HIS A 427 44.40 4.50 -15.13
C HIS A 427 45.36 3.46 -14.53
N VAL A 428 44.85 2.26 -14.27
CA VAL A 428 45.65 1.04 -14.45
C VAL A 428 45.78 0.86 -15.96
N GLN A 429 46.86 1.41 -16.53
CA GLN A 429 47.43 0.91 -17.78
C GLN A 429 48.51 -0.11 -17.42
N GLY A 430 48.35 -1.34 -17.94
CA GLY A 430 49.45 -2.28 -18.17
C GLY A 430 49.42 -3.55 -17.33
N GLY A 431 49.30 -4.70 -18.01
CA GLY A 431 49.63 -6.03 -17.49
C GLY A 431 48.48 -7.01 -17.45
#